data_AF-A0A495ITF9-F1
#
_entry.id   AF-A0A495ITF9-F1
#
_cell.length_a   1.000
_cell.length_b   1.000
_cell.length_c   1.000
_cell.angle_alpha   90.00
_cell.angle_beta   90.00
_cell.angle_gamma   90.00
#
_symmetry.space_group_name_H-M   'P 1'
#
loop_
_entity.id
_entity.type
_entity.pdbx_description
1 polymer ?
#
loop_
_entity_poly.entity_id
_entity_poly.type
_entity_poly.pdbx_seq_one_letter_code
_entity_poly.pdbx_strand_id
1 'polypeptide(L)'
;MKRIILLVSIAIGLTACSNGNNSNAITEFIPGTYVNQAQSGYSVANDTLIIDKAKNTDNIYLITRKTGYRRITDGKLQPLQHQVKRWSGTWDNQKQILEVMQTHTFLIFQPDKRNLLNGVSEYWKL
;
A
#
# COMPACT_ATOMS: atom_id res chain seq x y z
N MET A 1 7.04 27.38 65.00
CA MET A 1 8.08 26.34 64.96
C MET A 1 7.53 25.14 64.19
N LYS A 2 8.30 24.61 63.20
CA LYS A 2 8.11 23.35 62.44
C LYS A 2 6.81 23.29 61.60
N ARG A 3 6.74 23.56 60.28
CA ARG A 3 7.44 23.05 59.07
C ARG A 3 7.55 21.52 58.96
N ILE A 4 7.09 21.05 57.79
CA ILE A 4 7.30 19.75 57.12
C ILE A 4 6.18 18.73 57.37
N ILE A 5 5.37 18.46 56.33
CA ILE A 5 5.35 17.16 55.63
C ILE A 5 5.00 17.43 54.17
N LEU A 6 5.89 16.96 53.30
CA LEU A 6 5.91 17.06 51.85
C LEU A 6 5.68 15.63 51.37
N LEU A 7 4.56 15.35 50.71
CA LEU A 7 4.34 14.04 50.07
C LEU A 7 3.65 14.25 48.72
N VAL A 8 4.49 14.60 47.76
CA VAL A 8 4.26 14.44 46.33
C VAL A 8 4.11 12.95 46.05
N SER A 9 2.96 12.53 45.56
CA SER A 9 2.78 11.24 44.90
C SER A 9 1.85 11.42 43.70
N ILE A 10 2.37 12.12 42.69
CA ILE A 10 1.81 12.09 41.34
C ILE A 10 2.15 10.72 40.75
N ALA A 11 1.19 9.80 40.86
CA ALA A 11 1.18 8.56 40.12
C ALA A 11 0.89 8.89 38.66
N ILE A 12 1.93 9.10 37.87
CA ILE A 12 1.83 9.14 36.40
C ILE A 12 1.60 7.70 35.97
N GLY A 13 0.33 7.32 35.85
CA GLY A 13 -0.06 6.11 35.14
C GLY A 13 0.43 6.26 33.70
N LEU A 14 1.48 5.51 33.37
CA LEU A 14 1.90 5.30 32.00
C LEU A 14 0.73 4.62 31.27
N THR A 15 -0.07 5.40 30.55
CA THR A 15 -0.98 4.87 29.55
C THR A 15 -0.10 4.28 28.46
N ALA A 16 0.14 2.98 28.54
CA ALA A 16 0.68 2.21 27.44
C ALA A 16 -0.29 2.35 26.25
N CYS A 17 0.12 3.06 25.21
CA CYS A 17 -0.60 3.07 23.93
C CYS A 17 -0.58 1.64 23.38
N SER A 18 -1.69 0.93 23.52
CA SER A 18 -1.91 -0.36 22.88
C SER A 18 -2.16 -0.18 21.38
N ASN A 19 -1.09 0.05 20.61
CA ASN A 19 -1.12 0.01 19.14
C ASN A 19 -1.17 -1.45 18.62
N GLY A 20 -2.03 -2.29 19.20
CA GLY A 20 -2.07 -3.74 18.98
C GLY A 20 -2.99 -4.22 17.83
N ASN A 21 -3.77 -3.35 17.19
CA ASN A 21 -4.84 -3.78 16.26
C ASN A 21 -4.70 -3.31 14.79
N ASN A 22 -3.64 -2.58 14.41
CA ASN A 22 -3.58 -1.98 13.06
C ASN A 22 -3.21 -2.98 11.93
N SER A 23 -2.48 -4.05 12.24
CA SER A 23 -2.09 -5.06 11.22
C SER A 23 -3.28 -5.76 10.58
N ASN A 24 -4.32 -6.05 11.36
CA ASN A 24 -5.53 -6.69 10.85
C ASN A 24 -6.29 -5.73 9.93
N ALA A 25 -6.40 -4.46 10.31
CA ALA A 25 -7.03 -3.43 9.48
C ALA A 25 -6.29 -3.25 8.14
N ILE A 26 -4.96 -3.28 8.12
CA ILE A 26 -4.19 -3.19 6.87
C ILE A 26 -4.37 -4.44 6.02
N THR A 27 -4.27 -5.65 6.59
CA THR A 27 -4.41 -6.91 5.81
C THR A 27 -5.82 -7.13 5.25
N GLU A 28 -6.84 -6.58 5.88
CA GLU A 28 -8.21 -6.47 5.36
C GLU A 28 -8.35 -5.39 4.28
N PHE A 29 -7.55 -4.31 4.36
CA PHE A 29 -7.51 -3.27 3.33
C PHE A 29 -6.76 -3.71 2.07
N ILE A 30 -5.78 -4.61 2.12
CA ILE A 30 -4.95 -5.00 0.96
C ILE A 30 -5.75 -5.53 -0.24
N PRO A 31 -6.72 -6.46 -0.08
CA PRO A 31 -7.45 -6.98 -1.23
C PRO A 31 -8.32 -5.90 -1.88
N GLY A 32 -8.29 -5.84 -3.21
CA GLY A 32 -9.12 -4.92 -3.98
C GLY A 32 -8.53 -4.51 -5.32
N THR A 33 -9.18 -3.52 -5.94
CA THR A 33 -8.74 -2.92 -7.21
C THR A 33 -8.23 -1.52 -6.96
N TYR A 34 -7.03 -1.25 -7.46
CA TYR A 34 -6.33 0.02 -7.32
C TYR A 34 -5.97 0.57 -8.69
N VAL A 35 -6.19 1.87 -8.90
CA VAL A 35 -5.99 2.52 -10.20
C VAL A 35 -4.98 3.66 -10.11
N ASN A 36 -4.17 3.81 -11.14
CA ASN A 36 -3.26 4.93 -11.33
C ASN A 36 -3.38 5.46 -12.77
N GLN A 37 -3.18 6.77 -12.92
CA GLN A 37 -3.01 7.41 -14.21
C GLN A 37 -1.65 8.09 -14.25
N ALA A 38 -0.94 7.92 -15.36
CA ALA A 38 0.38 8.51 -15.56
C ALA A 38 0.47 9.14 -16.95
N GLN A 39 1.09 10.30 -17.03
CA GLN A 39 1.33 11.01 -18.28
C GLN A 39 2.74 11.60 -18.29
N SER A 40 3.40 11.49 -19.44
CA SER A 40 4.68 12.12 -19.72
C SER A 40 4.70 12.65 -21.17
N GLY A 41 5.80 13.25 -21.59
CA GLY A 41 6.02 13.62 -23.00
C GLY A 41 6.07 12.44 -23.96
N TYR A 42 6.18 11.21 -23.45
CA TYR A 42 6.35 9.99 -24.26
C TYR A 42 5.12 9.08 -24.26
N SER A 43 4.23 9.18 -23.28
CA SER A 43 3.07 8.30 -23.20
C SER A 43 1.99 8.80 -22.23
N VAL A 44 0.77 8.34 -22.45
CA VAL A 44 -0.35 8.38 -21.49
C VAL A 44 -0.70 6.95 -21.12
N ALA A 45 -0.84 6.66 -19.83
CA ALA A 45 -1.13 5.32 -19.32
C ALA A 45 -2.21 5.34 -18.24
N ASN A 46 -3.08 4.34 -18.29
CA ASN A 46 -3.98 3.95 -17.22
C ASN A 46 -3.54 2.58 -16.72
N ASP A 47 -3.38 2.45 -15.42
CA ASP A 47 -2.89 1.23 -14.82
C ASP A 47 -3.84 0.76 -13.71
N THR A 48 -4.04 -0.54 -13.64
CA THR A 48 -4.95 -1.17 -12.69
C THR A 48 -4.25 -2.34 -12.04
N LEU A 49 -4.14 -2.30 -10.72
CA LEU A 49 -3.67 -3.41 -9.89
C LEU A 49 -4.88 -4.07 -9.22
N ILE A 50 -5.03 -5.37 -9.43
CA ILE A 50 -6.02 -6.19 -8.73
C ILE A 50 -5.23 -7.08 -7.78
N ILE A 51 -5.53 -7.00 -6.49
CA ILE A 51 -4.84 -7.75 -5.44
C ILE A 51 -5.85 -8.63 -4.73
N ASP A 52 -5.58 -9.94 -4.71
CA ASP A 52 -6.41 -10.96 -4.07
C ASP A 52 -5.60 -11.76 -3.05
N LYS A 53 -6.24 -12.30 -2.01
CA LYS A 53 -5.59 -13.30 -1.14
C LYS A 53 -5.43 -14.62 -1.89
N ALA A 54 -4.27 -15.27 -1.77
CA ALA A 54 -4.12 -16.63 -2.27
C ALA A 54 -4.96 -17.60 -1.42
N LYS A 55 -5.43 -18.69 -2.03
CA LYS A 55 -6.22 -19.70 -1.33
C LYS A 55 -5.35 -20.41 -0.29
N ASN A 56 -5.89 -20.62 0.92
CA ASN A 56 -5.28 -21.40 2.01
C ASN A 56 -3.97 -20.83 2.59
N THR A 57 -3.76 -19.52 2.49
CA THR A 57 -2.59 -18.85 3.08
C THR A 57 -2.92 -17.41 3.41
N ASP A 58 -2.51 -16.96 4.60
CA ASP A 58 -2.91 -15.64 5.13
C ASP A 58 -1.97 -14.50 4.71
N ASN A 59 -0.73 -14.83 4.31
CA ASN A 59 0.31 -13.85 4.00
C ASN A 59 0.68 -13.77 2.51
N ILE A 60 0.06 -14.56 1.64
CA ILE A 60 0.37 -14.54 0.20
C ILE A 60 -0.78 -13.89 -0.56
N TYR A 61 -0.42 -12.99 -1.47
CA TYR A 61 -1.33 -12.25 -2.31
C TYR A 61 -1.02 -12.49 -3.79
N LEU A 62 -2.07 -12.57 -4.60
CA LEU A 62 -2.01 -12.64 -6.05
C LEU A 62 -2.22 -11.24 -6.60
N ILE A 63 -1.34 -10.80 -7.49
CA ILE A 63 -1.36 -9.45 -8.04
C ILE A 63 -1.52 -9.54 -9.56
N THR A 64 -2.58 -8.95 -10.10
CA THR A 64 -2.77 -8.81 -11.55
C THR A 64 -2.70 -7.34 -11.93
N ARG A 65 -1.69 -6.98 -12.72
CA ARG A 65 -1.54 -5.64 -13.29
C ARG A 65 -2.08 -5.60 -14.71
N LYS A 66 -2.97 -4.67 -15.00
CA LYS A 66 -3.50 -4.38 -16.33
C LYS A 66 -3.16 -2.94 -16.69
N THR A 67 -2.33 -2.76 -17.70
CA THR A 67 -1.92 -1.43 -18.17
C THR A 67 -2.47 -1.20 -19.57
N GLY A 68 -3.20 -0.10 -19.76
CA GLY A 68 -3.55 0.44 -21.06
C GLY A 68 -2.75 1.71 -21.31
N TYR A 69 -1.95 1.76 -22.37
CA TYR A 69 -1.12 2.94 -22.68
C TYR A 69 -1.12 3.30 -24.15
N ARG A 70 -0.91 4.58 -24.42
CA ARG A 70 -0.70 5.15 -25.75
C ARG A 70 0.64 5.86 -25.74
N ARG A 71 1.51 5.53 -26.71
CA ARG A 71 2.76 6.27 -26.92
C ARG A 71 2.48 7.60 -27.59
N ILE A 72 3.35 8.57 -27.38
CA ILE A 72 3.38 9.85 -28.08
C ILE A 72 4.59 9.82 -28.99
N THR A 73 4.37 10.01 -30.28
CA THR A 73 5.42 10.09 -31.31
C THR A 73 5.11 11.29 -32.18
N ASP A 74 6.07 12.20 -32.33
CA ASP A 74 5.90 13.47 -33.04
C ASP A 74 4.67 14.27 -32.57
N GLY A 75 4.45 14.29 -31.25
CA GLY A 75 3.30 14.97 -30.62
C GLY A 75 1.94 14.28 -30.83
N LYS A 76 1.90 13.12 -31.48
CA LYS A 76 0.66 12.39 -31.79
C LYS A 76 0.52 11.11 -30.96
N LEU A 77 -0.68 10.91 -30.42
CA LEU A 77 -1.05 9.68 -29.73
C LEU A 77 -1.12 8.51 -30.71
N GLN A 78 -0.39 7.46 -30.38
CA GLN A 78 -0.39 6.19 -31.10
C GLN A 78 -1.58 5.32 -30.65
N PRO A 79 -1.86 4.20 -31.37
CA PRO A 79 -2.89 3.26 -30.98
C PRO A 79 -2.74 2.76 -29.53
N LEU A 80 -3.88 2.44 -28.91
CA LEU A 80 -3.92 1.89 -27.55
C LEU A 80 -3.27 0.51 -27.52
N GLN A 81 -2.38 0.29 -26.55
CA GLN A 81 -1.75 -0.98 -26.28
C GLN A 81 -2.16 -1.46 -24.89
N HIS A 82 -2.31 -2.79 -24.76
CA HIS A 82 -2.65 -3.43 -23.50
C HIS A 82 -1.55 -4.39 -23.07
N GLN A 83 -1.23 -4.37 -21.78
CA GLN A 83 -0.34 -5.33 -21.14
C GLN A 83 -0.99 -5.89 -19.88
N VAL A 84 -0.80 -7.20 -19.68
CA VAL A 84 -1.23 -7.89 -18.47
C VAL A 84 -0.02 -8.60 -17.87
N LYS A 85 0.22 -8.36 -16.58
CA LYS A 85 1.25 -9.06 -15.80
C LYS A 85 0.61 -9.67 -14.56
N ARG A 86 1.15 -10.81 -14.13
CA ARG A 86 0.70 -11.53 -12.94
C ARG A 86 1.89 -11.82 -12.05
N TRP A 87 1.72 -11.58 -10.77
CA TRP A 87 2.74 -11.72 -9.74
C TRP A 87 2.13 -12.31 -8.47
N SER A 88 3.02 -12.66 -7.56
CA SER A 88 2.69 -13.02 -6.18
C SER A 88 3.46 -12.11 -5.24
N GLY A 89 2.87 -11.81 -4.09
CA GLY A 89 3.56 -11.07 -3.05
C GLY A 89 3.38 -11.70 -1.68
N THR A 90 4.33 -11.42 -0.79
CA THR A 90 4.32 -11.89 0.60
C THR A 90 4.21 -10.69 1.54
N TRP A 91 3.24 -10.73 2.43
CA TRP A 91 3.06 -9.70 3.47
C TRP A 91 4.06 -9.91 4.60
N ASP A 92 4.86 -8.88 4.87
CA ASP A 92 5.73 -8.79 6.03
C ASP A 92 5.02 -7.95 7.10
N ASN A 93 4.51 -8.63 8.13
CA ASN A 93 3.77 -7.96 9.20
C ASN A 93 4.67 -7.09 10.10
N GLN A 94 5.98 -7.33 10.15
CA GLN A 94 6.86 -6.49 10.96
C GLN A 94 7.15 -5.16 10.27
N LYS A 95 7.36 -5.21 8.95
CA LYS A 95 7.66 -4.03 8.13
C LYS A 95 6.42 -3.34 7.57
N GLN A 96 5.25 -3.97 7.64
CA GLN A 96 4.01 -3.49 7.06
C GLN A 96 4.13 -3.22 5.54
N ILE A 97 4.77 -4.16 4.83
CA ILE A 97 4.97 -4.10 3.38
C ILE A 97 4.53 -5.40 2.71
N LEU A 98 4.03 -5.29 1.48
CA LEU A 98 3.85 -6.43 0.59
C LEU A 98 5.02 -6.46 -0.41
N GLU A 99 5.90 -7.45 -0.27
CA GLU A 99 7.00 -7.65 -1.22
C GLU A 99 6.49 -8.45 -2.43
N VAL A 100 6.63 -7.89 -3.63
CA VAL A 100 6.34 -8.58 -4.88
C VAL A 100 7.51 -9.49 -5.23
N MET A 101 7.30 -10.80 -5.17
CA MET A 101 8.37 -11.81 -5.20
C MET A 101 9.17 -11.80 -6.52
N GLN A 102 8.52 -11.50 -7.65
CA GLN A 102 9.17 -11.55 -8.96
C GLN A 102 10.05 -10.33 -9.26
N THR A 103 9.82 -9.21 -8.58
CA THR A 103 10.50 -7.93 -8.85
C THR A 103 11.23 -7.37 -7.64
N HIS A 104 11.04 -7.96 -6.44
CA HIS A 104 11.53 -7.46 -5.16
C HIS A 104 11.14 -5.99 -4.88
N THR A 105 10.02 -5.56 -5.44
CA THR A 105 9.45 -4.23 -5.20
C THR A 105 8.47 -4.30 -4.04
N PHE A 106 8.37 -3.21 -3.28
CA PHE A 106 7.47 -3.13 -2.14
C PHE A 106 6.22 -2.31 -2.47
N LEU A 107 5.07 -2.83 -2.06
CA LEU A 107 3.81 -2.09 -2.01
C LEU A 107 3.54 -1.67 -0.57
N ILE A 108 3.29 -0.36 -0.38
CA ILE A 108 2.99 0.24 0.92
C ILE A 108 1.52 0.68 0.90
N PHE A 109 0.72 0.19 1.84
CA PHE A 109 -0.71 0.50 1.90
C PHE A 109 -0.97 1.63 2.88
N GLN A 110 -1.84 2.57 2.51
CA GLN A 110 -2.25 3.68 3.38
C GLN A 110 -3.79 3.67 3.47
N PRO A 111 -4.38 2.83 4.35
CA PRO A 111 -5.84 2.70 4.48
C PRO A 111 -6.54 4.05 4.70
N ASP A 112 -5.94 4.93 5.52
CA ASP A 112 -6.48 6.27 5.83
C ASP A 112 -6.62 7.16 4.60
N LYS A 113 -5.73 7.00 3.62
CA LYS A 113 -5.77 7.71 2.33
C LYS A 113 -6.48 6.93 1.23
N ARG A 114 -6.93 5.70 1.52
CA ARG A 114 -7.51 4.78 0.54
C ARG A 114 -6.63 4.55 -0.70
N ASN A 115 -5.31 4.50 -0.52
CA ASN A 115 -4.37 4.27 -1.61
C ASN A 115 -3.28 3.24 -1.24
N LEU A 116 -2.47 2.88 -2.22
CA LEU A 116 -1.19 2.22 -2.04
C LEU A 116 -0.10 2.94 -2.83
N LEU A 117 1.14 2.78 -2.39
CA LEU A 117 2.33 3.28 -3.06
C LEU A 117 3.11 2.11 -3.67
N ASN A 118 3.56 2.31 -4.91
CA ASN A 118 4.57 1.48 -5.57
C ASN A 118 5.70 2.39 -6.02
N GLY A 119 6.76 2.50 -5.21
CA GLY A 119 7.76 3.54 -5.37
C GLY A 119 7.12 4.94 -5.29
N VAL A 120 7.25 5.72 -6.36
CA VAL A 120 6.67 7.08 -6.47
C VAL A 120 5.25 7.10 -7.04
N SER A 121 4.72 5.95 -7.47
CA SER A 121 3.39 5.86 -8.05
C SER A 121 2.34 5.60 -6.98
N GLU A 122 1.31 6.45 -6.93
CA GLU A 122 0.16 6.28 -6.04
C GLU A 122 -1.00 5.62 -6.79
N TYR A 123 -1.56 4.55 -6.24
CA TYR A 123 -2.73 3.88 -6.79
C TYR A 123 -3.90 4.00 -5.80
N TRP A 124 -5.02 4.51 -6.28
CA TRP A 124 -6.21 4.75 -5.48
C TRP A 124 -7.15 3.55 -5.52
N LYS A 125 -7.63 3.12 -4.35
CA LYS A 125 -8.56 2.00 -4.24
C LYS A 125 -9.96 2.45 -4.70
N LEU A 126 -10.59 1.67 -5.58
CA LEU A 126 -11.99 1.85 -5.99
C LEU A 126 -12.95 1.62 -4.81
#